data_AF-A0A3S1XF28-F1
#
_entry.id   AF-A0A3S1XF28-F1
#
_cell.length_a   1.000
_cell.length_b   1.000
_cell.length_c   1.000
_cell.angle_alpha   90.00
_cell.angle_beta   90.00
_cell.angle_gamma   90.00
#
_symmetry.space_group_name_H-M   'P 1'
#
loop_
_entity.id
_entity.type
_entity.pdbx_description
1 polymer ?
#
loop_
_entity_poly.entity_id
_entity_poly.type
_entity_poly.pdbx_seq_one_letter_code
_entity_poly.pdbx_strand_id
1 'polypeptide(L)'
;MSRKDSKGMFAAVLGQLGEESSEESLGRRTSSPHLMKVAAGVRQMQERSDIADKLLKSGEQIIELDPDRIRPSSITDRYDDAYEISAIAEITESMRERGQIVPGLVRPVQGKDGEFQIVYGRRRLAAAKQLGIPFKAAVRELNDEQAVIFQGEENTAREDLSYIEKCAFALAQQEAGYKRDTICASLSTGKSHVSEMIKIASSVDKEILQSIGKAPGIGRGRWQEFSNRYSVEGSLARAFDFTHKSKFREATSDDRFIMLLETLPAGTN
;
A
#
# COMPACT_ATOMS: atom_id res chain seq x y z
N MET A 1 -12.43 45.84 -24.97
CA MET A 1 -13.17 44.55 -25.05
C MET A 1 -12.15 43.45 -25.30
N SER A 2 -12.05 42.31 -24.65
CA SER A 2 -12.68 41.69 -23.47
C SER A 2 -11.79 40.48 -23.17
N ARG A 3 -11.42 40.24 -21.90
CA ARG A 3 -11.04 38.93 -21.30
C ARG A 3 -10.53 39.14 -19.87
N LYS A 4 -11.47 39.40 -18.98
CA LYS A 4 -11.42 39.14 -17.53
C LYS A 4 -12.83 39.42 -17.06
N ASP A 5 -13.56 38.38 -16.67
CA ASP A 5 -14.69 38.39 -15.73
C ASP A 5 -15.55 37.13 -15.94
N SER A 6 -15.23 36.09 -15.18
CA SER A 6 -16.13 34.94 -14.94
C SER A 6 -15.96 34.34 -13.56
N LYS A 7 -15.11 34.93 -12.69
CA LYS A 7 -14.92 34.48 -11.30
C LYS A 7 -15.76 35.27 -10.28
N GLY A 8 -16.68 36.13 -10.75
CA GLY A 8 -17.45 37.05 -9.92
C GLY A 8 -18.91 36.67 -9.62
N MET A 9 -19.42 35.51 -10.05
CA MET A 9 -20.86 35.19 -9.91
C MET A 9 -21.25 34.13 -8.87
N PHE A 10 -20.30 33.56 -8.11
CA PHE A 10 -20.61 32.63 -7.01
C PHE A 10 -20.25 33.15 -5.61
N ALA A 11 -19.70 34.37 -5.52
CA ALA A 11 -19.35 35.00 -4.23
C ALA A 11 -20.50 35.85 -3.63
N ALA A 12 -21.62 36.03 -4.35
CA ALA A 12 -22.67 36.98 -3.97
C ALA A 12 -23.90 36.34 -3.28
N VAL A 13 -23.90 35.03 -2.97
CA VAL A 13 -25.04 34.34 -2.32
C VAL A 13 -24.72 33.89 -0.88
N LEU A 14 -23.48 34.08 -0.40
CA LEU A 14 -23.06 33.71 0.96
C LEU A 14 -22.69 34.91 1.85
N GLY A 15 -23.01 36.14 1.42
CA GLY A 15 -22.53 37.38 2.04
C GLY A 15 -23.55 38.19 2.85
N GLN A 16 -24.79 37.73 3.03
CA GLN A 16 -25.80 38.47 3.80
C GLN A 16 -26.75 37.54 4.55
N LEU A 17 -26.30 37.04 5.70
CA LEU A 17 -27.12 37.01 6.91
C LEU A 17 -26.18 37.35 8.06
N GLY A 18 -26.43 38.53 8.62
CA GLY A 18 -25.54 39.25 9.51
C GLY A 18 -25.32 38.58 10.86
N GLU A 19 -24.19 39.00 11.41
CA GLU A 19 -23.92 39.09 12.84
C GLU A 19 -25.17 39.53 13.61
N GLU A 20 -25.60 38.71 14.57
CA GLU A 20 -26.08 39.21 15.86
C GLU A 20 -26.01 38.10 16.92
N SER A 21 -25.12 38.34 17.88
CA SER A 21 -25.21 38.00 19.31
C SER A 21 -24.99 36.57 19.85
N SER A 22 -24.08 36.57 20.83
CA SER A 22 -24.06 35.85 22.11
C SER A 22 -23.55 34.41 22.23
N GLU A 23 -22.65 34.28 23.21
CA GLU A 23 -22.07 33.10 23.83
C GLU A 23 -23.12 32.02 24.15
N GLU A 24 -22.88 30.77 23.73
CA GLU A 24 -23.06 29.57 24.57
C GLU A 24 -22.67 28.25 23.88
N SER A 25 -21.93 27.44 24.63
CA SER A 25 -21.72 25.99 24.50
C SER A 25 -20.76 25.48 23.41
N LEU A 26 -19.64 24.93 23.87
CA LEU A 26 -18.83 23.93 23.19
C LEU A 26 -19.66 22.63 23.01
N GLY A 27 -20.50 22.63 21.98
CA GLY A 27 -21.26 21.47 21.53
C GLY A 27 -20.36 20.44 20.86
N ARG A 28 -20.19 19.31 21.54
CA ARG A 28 -19.65 18.04 21.03
C ARG A 28 -20.20 17.79 19.62
N ARG A 29 -19.33 17.71 18.60
CA ARG A 29 -19.73 17.33 17.22
C ARG A 29 -20.26 15.90 17.22
N THR A 30 -21.53 15.72 17.52
CA THR A 30 -22.21 14.44 17.32
C THR A 30 -22.54 14.36 15.83
N SER A 31 -21.77 13.58 15.08
CA SER A 31 -22.19 13.24 13.72
C SER A 31 -23.49 12.45 13.82
N SER A 32 -24.61 13.04 13.38
CA SER A 32 -25.91 12.37 13.43
C SER A 32 -25.80 11.01 12.74
N PRO A 33 -26.28 9.90 13.35
CA PRO A 33 -26.27 8.57 12.75
C PRO A 33 -26.88 8.54 11.34
N HIS A 34 -27.82 9.44 11.07
CA HIS A 34 -28.44 9.57 9.76
C HIS A 34 -27.49 10.16 8.72
N LEU A 35 -26.72 11.19 9.08
CA LEU A 35 -25.72 11.82 8.21
C LEU A 35 -24.56 10.86 7.91
N MET A 36 -24.15 10.03 8.88
CA MET A 36 -23.15 8.98 8.66
C MET A 36 -23.63 7.93 7.64
N LYS A 37 -24.90 7.51 7.72
CA LYS A 37 -25.49 6.58 6.74
C LYS A 37 -25.57 7.18 5.34
N VAL A 38 -25.96 8.46 5.23
CA VAL A 38 -25.99 9.17 3.94
C VAL A 38 -24.58 9.29 3.36
N ALA A 39 -23.59 9.71 4.16
CA ALA A 39 -22.20 9.81 3.73
C ALA A 39 -21.62 8.46 3.30
N ALA A 40 -21.97 7.37 3.99
CA ALA A 40 -21.56 6.02 3.60
C ALA A 40 -22.20 5.59 2.27
N GLY A 41 -23.48 5.89 2.05
CA GLY A 41 -24.17 5.60 0.79
C GLY A 41 -23.61 6.38 -0.41
N VAL A 42 -23.25 7.65 -0.22
CA VAL A 42 -22.61 8.46 -1.26
C VAL A 42 -21.24 7.89 -1.64
N ARG A 43 -20.40 7.54 -0.66
CA ARG A 43 -19.10 6.88 -0.93
C ARG A 43 -19.27 5.57 -1.69
N GLN A 44 -20.26 4.76 -1.32
CA GLN A 44 -20.56 3.50 -2.00
C GLN A 44 -20.91 3.70 -3.48
N MET A 45 -21.75 4.69 -3.80
CA MET A 45 -22.11 4.98 -5.19
C MET A 45 -20.89 5.43 -6.00
N GLN A 46 -20.03 6.24 -5.39
CA GLN A 46 -18.82 6.74 -6.03
C GLN A 46 -17.81 5.61 -6.29
N GLU A 47 -17.55 4.74 -5.31
CA GLU A 47 -16.70 3.55 -5.49
C GLU A 47 -17.22 2.63 -6.60
N ARG A 48 -18.53 2.40 -6.65
CA ARG A 48 -19.16 1.60 -7.72
C ARG A 48 -19.00 2.24 -9.10
N SER A 49 -19.15 3.55 -9.19
CA SER A 49 -18.97 4.30 -10.43
C SER A 49 -17.52 4.22 -10.91
N ASP A 50 -16.54 4.43 -10.02
CA ASP A 50 -15.12 4.38 -10.36
C ASP A 50 -14.70 2.98 -10.82
N ILE A 51 -15.23 1.94 -10.18
CA ILE A 51 -15.03 0.55 -10.61
C ILE A 51 -15.65 0.32 -11.99
N ALA A 52 -16.90 0.73 -12.19
CA ALA A 52 -17.60 0.57 -13.47
C ALA A 52 -16.82 1.25 -14.61
N ASP A 53 -16.34 2.47 -14.38
CA ASP A 53 -15.54 3.21 -15.36
C ASP A 53 -14.21 2.51 -15.67
N LYS A 54 -13.54 1.94 -14.66
CA LYS A 54 -12.30 1.16 -14.85
C LYS A 54 -12.56 -0.09 -15.69
N LEU A 55 -13.61 -0.84 -15.38
CA LEU A 55 -13.98 -2.06 -16.10
C LEU A 55 -14.40 -1.79 -17.54
N LEU A 56 -15.18 -0.73 -17.76
CA LEU A 56 -15.62 -0.33 -19.10
C LEU A 56 -14.41 0.07 -19.97
N LYS A 57 -13.41 0.74 -19.39
CA LYS A 57 -12.18 1.09 -20.09
C LYS A 57 -11.28 -0.13 -20.37
N SER A 58 -11.30 -1.14 -19.49
CA SER A 58 -10.44 -2.32 -19.64
C SER A 58 -11.08 -3.47 -20.42
N GLY A 59 -12.40 -3.50 -20.55
CA GLY A 59 -13.15 -4.61 -21.18
C GLY A 59 -13.13 -5.89 -20.34
N GLU A 60 -12.81 -5.81 -19.05
CA GLU A 60 -12.65 -6.96 -18.18
C GLU A 60 -13.97 -7.55 -17.72
N GLN A 61 -14.04 -8.88 -17.68
CA GLN A 61 -15.15 -9.58 -17.05
C GLN A 61 -14.90 -9.75 -15.55
N ILE A 62 -15.83 -9.28 -14.73
CA ILE A 62 -15.89 -9.64 -13.31
C ILE A 62 -16.59 -10.98 -13.18
N ILE A 63 -15.96 -11.90 -12.46
CA ILE A 63 -16.56 -13.17 -12.06
C ILE A 63 -16.41 -13.37 -10.55
N GLU A 64 -17.25 -14.25 -10.02
CA GLU A 64 -17.12 -14.78 -8.65
C GLU A 64 -16.34 -16.09 -8.70
N LEU A 65 -15.29 -16.16 -7.88
CA LEU A 65 -14.37 -17.28 -7.81
C LEU A 65 -14.40 -17.91 -6.43
N ASP A 66 -14.23 -19.22 -6.39
CA ASP A 66 -13.86 -19.91 -5.17
C ASP A 66 -12.48 -19.42 -4.71
N PRO A 67 -12.37 -18.81 -3.51
CA PRO A 67 -11.10 -18.31 -2.99
C PRO A 67 -9.99 -19.37 -2.91
N ASP A 68 -10.34 -20.66 -2.79
CA ASP A 68 -9.37 -21.75 -2.69
C ASP A 68 -8.79 -22.18 -4.03
N ARG A 69 -9.39 -21.73 -5.14
CA ARG A 69 -8.86 -21.88 -6.50
C ARG A 69 -7.90 -20.76 -6.91
N ILE A 70 -7.61 -19.83 -6.01
CA ILE A 70 -6.74 -18.67 -6.26
C ILE A 70 -5.39 -18.87 -5.57
N ARG A 71 -4.35 -18.98 -6.38
CA ARG A 71 -2.94 -19.09 -5.96
C ARG A 71 -2.38 -17.73 -5.55
N PRO A 72 -1.41 -17.71 -4.62
CA PRO A 72 -0.67 -16.50 -4.29
C PRO A 72 0.19 -16.00 -5.47
N SER A 73 0.52 -14.71 -5.46
CA SER A 73 1.51 -14.13 -6.39
C SER A 73 2.88 -14.77 -6.18
N SER A 74 3.68 -14.84 -7.24
CA SER A 74 5.08 -15.24 -7.17
C SER A 74 5.94 -14.26 -6.39
N ILE A 75 5.54 -12.98 -6.32
CA ILE A 75 6.22 -11.94 -5.53
C ILE A 75 5.44 -11.72 -4.23
N THR A 76 6.08 -12.07 -3.11
CA THR A 76 5.54 -11.87 -1.76
C THR A 76 6.04 -10.53 -1.20
N ASP A 77 5.13 -9.78 -0.58
CA ASP A 77 5.50 -8.55 0.13
C ASP A 77 6.21 -8.93 1.45
N ARG A 78 7.41 -8.38 1.68
CA ARG A 78 8.35 -8.88 2.70
C ARG A 78 8.10 -8.40 4.14
N TYR A 79 7.11 -7.52 4.35
CA TYR A 79 6.85 -6.85 5.63
C TYR A 79 5.43 -7.13 6.13
N ASP A 80 5.18 -8.37 6.50
CA ASP A 80 3.90 -8.83 7.03
C ASP A 80 4.08 -9.21 8.50
N ASP A 81 3.15 -8.76 9.34
CA ASP A 81 2.54 -9.55 10.42
C ASP A 81 1.49 -8.68 11.16
N ALA A 82 1.89 -7.64 11.90
CA ALA A 82 0.91 -6.90 12.72
C ALA A 82 -0.03 -5.95 11.94
N TYR A 83 0.51 -5.18 10.98
CA TYR A 83 -0.29 -4.23 10.19
C TYR A 83 -1.25 -4.95 9.23
N GLU A 84 -0.80 -6.06 8.63
CA GLU A 84 -1.65 -6.88 7.76
C GLU A 84 -2.84 -7.46 8.52
N ILE A 85 -2.65 -7.94 9.75
CA ILE A 85 -3.76 -8.50 10.55
C ILE A 85 -4.85 -7.45 10.80
N SER A 86 -4.47 -6.23 11.22
CA SER A 86 -5.44 -5.15 11.45
C SER A 86 -6.13 -4.72 10.15
N ALA A 87 -5.38 -4.54 9.06
CA ALA A 87 -5.92 -4.13 7.77
C ALA A 87 -6.86 -5.20 7.17
N ILE A 88 -6.56 -6.49 7.37
CA ILE A 88 -7.44 -7.59 6.97
C ILE A 88 -8.70 -7.59 7.84
N ALA A 89 -8.62 -7.35 9.15
CA ALA A 89 -9.77 -7.31 10.03
C ALA A 89 -10.77 -6.20 9.62
N GLU A 90 -10.27 -5.00 9.32
CA GLU A 90 -11.10 -3.89 8.82
C GLU A 90 -11.79 -4.22 7.49
N ILE A 91 -11.05 -4.78 6.53
CA ILE A 91 -11.60 -5.22 5.24
C ILE A 91 -12.64 -6.32 5.45
N THR A 92 -12.39 -7.25 6.37
CA THR A 92 -13.28 -8.37 6.68
C THR A 92 -14.60 -7.87 7.25
N GLU A 93 -14.58 -6.92 8.19
CA GLU A 93 -15.82 -6.34 8.74
C GLU A 93 -16.62 -5.63 7.64
N SER A 94 -15.95 -4.79 6.86
CA SER A 94 -16.56 -4.08 5.73
C SER A 94 -17.19 -5.04 4.71
N MET A 95 -16.51 -6.13 4.38
CA MET A 95 -17.00 -7.16 3.47
C MET A 95 -18.14 -7.99 4.06
N ARG A 96 -18.17 -8.20 5.38
CA ARG A 96 -19.29 -8.87 6.07
C ARG A 96 -20.57 -8.04 5.98
N GLU A 97 -20.46 -6.74 6.23
CA GLU A 97 -21.63 -5.85 6.23
C GLU A 97 -22.18 -5.57 4.82
N ARG A 98 -21.31 -5.44 3.83
CA ARG A 98 -21.67 -4.87 2.51
C ARG A 98 -21.32 -5.76 1.32
N GLY A 99 -20.72 -6.92 1.56
CA GLY A 99 -20.11 -7.75 0.52
C GLY A 99 -18.85 -7.13 -0.07
N GLN A 100 -18.22 -7.85 -0.99
CA GLN A 100 -17.10 -7.31 -1.76
C GLN A 100 -17.61 -6.31 -2.82
N ILE A 101 -17.30 -5.03 -2.63
CA ILE A 101 -17.62 -3.94 -3.58
C ILE A 101 -16.51 -3.84 -4.63
N VAL A 102 -15.25 -3.77 -4.18
CA VAL A 102 -14.07 -3.62 -5.05
C VAL A 102 -13.54 -5.00 -5.45
N PRO A 103 -13.52 -5.36 -6.75
CA PRO A 103 -12.96 -6.62 -7.21
C PRO A 103 -11.43 -6.67 -7.03
N GLY A 104 -10.87 -7.87 -6.87
CA GLY A 104 -9.44 -8.10 -7.11
C GLY A 104 -9.14 -8.21 -8.60
N LEU A 105 -7.86 -8.39 -8.94
CA LEU A 105 -7.43 -8.81 -10.27
C LEU A 105 -6.75 -10.15 -10.16
N VAL A 106 -7.17 -11.06 -11.02
CA VAL A 106 -6.56 -12.37 -11.18
C VAL A 106 -6.18 -12.60 -12.63
N ARG A 107 -5.23 -13.50 -12.82
CA ARG A 107 -4.90 -14.06 -14.13
C ARG A 107 -5.08 -15.57 -14.14
N PRO A 108 -5.46 -16.19 -15.27
CA PRO A 108 -5.47 -17.64 -15.40
C PRO A 108 -4.07 -18.24 -15.22
N VAL A 109 -3.99 -19.43 -14.64
CA VAL A 109 -2.75 -20.20 -14.56
C VAL A 109 -2.63 -21.06 -15.82
N GLN A 110 -1.58 -20.86 -16.61
CA GLN A 110 -1.38 -21.62 -17.84
C GLN A 110 -1.34 -23.13 -17.56
N GLY A 111 -2.11 -23.89 -18.35
CA GLY A 111 -2.19 -25.35 -18.23
C GLY A 111 -3.01 -25.86 -17.04
N LYS A 112 -3.74 -24.99 -16.33
CA LYS A 112 -4.60 -25.38 -15.20
C LYS A 112 -5.97 -24.73 -15.28
N ASP A 113 -6.93 -25.47 -15.84
CA ASP A 113 -8.26 -24.93 -16.09
C ASP A 113 -8.99 -24.51 -14.81
N GLY A 114 -9.40 -23.25 -14.80
CA GLY A 114 -10.09 -22.60 -13.68
C GLY A 114 -9.25 -22.49 -12.41
N GLU A 115 -7.92 -22.63 -12.50
CA GLU A 115 -7.03 -22.11 -11.47
C GLU A 115 -6.58 -20.70 -11.85
N PHE A 116 -6.56 -19.83 -10.83
CA PHE A 116 -6.20 -18.42 -11.01
C PHE A 116 -5.03 -18.07 -10.11
N GLN A 117 -4.29 -17.04 -10.48
CA GLN A 117 -3.30 -16.42 -9.62
C GLN A 117 -3.73 -15.00 -9.29
N ILE A 118 -3.64 -14.63 -8.01
CA ILE A 118 -3.88 -13.26 -7.57
C ILE A 118 -2.79 -12.32 -8.10
N VAL A 119 -3.20 -11.24 -8.76
CA VAL A 119 -2.32 -10.16 -9.20
C VAL A 119 -2.32 -9.05 -8.16
N TYR A 120 -3.51 -8.58 -7.75
CA TYR A 120 -3.68 -7.67 -6.62
C TYR A 120 -4.99 -7.95 -5.86
N GLY A 121 -5.08 -7.39 -4.64
CA GLY A 121 -6.24 -7.60 -3.76
C GLY A 121 -6.06 -8.74 -2.74
N ARG A 122 -4.82 -9.06 -2.37
CA ARG A 122 -4.47 -10.14 -1.42
C ARG A 122 -5.25 -10.07 -0.10
N ARG A 123 -5.37 -8.87 0.51
CA ARG A 123 -6.15 -8.67 1.75
C ARG A 123 -7.64 -9.00 1.60
N ARG A 124 -8.24 -8.67 0.44
CA ARG A 124 -9.64 -9.02 0.14
C ARG A 124 -9.81 -10.51 -0.11
N LEU A 125 -8.84 -11.16 -0.75
CA LEU A 125 -8.84 -12.61 -0.91
C LEU A 125 -8.77 -13.30 0.46
N ALA A 126 -7.90 -12.84 1.36
CA ALA A 126 -7.82 -13.34 2.73
C ALA A 126 -9.14 -13.14 3.49
N ALA A 127 -9.75 -11.96 3.39
CA ALA A 127 -11.07 -11.69 3.99
C ALA A 127 -12.18 -12.58 3.41
N ALA A 128 -12.22 -12.78 2.09
CA ALA A 128 -13.18 -13.67 1.44
C ALA A 128 -13.04 -15.12 1.94
N LYS A 129 -11.80 -15.61 2.09
CA LYS A 129 -11.51 -16.92 2.70
C LYS A 129 -12.01 -17.00 4.14
N GLN A 130 -11.73 -15.98 4.96
CA GLN A 130 -12.17 -15.95 6.37
C GLN A 130 -13.69 -15.94 6.51
N LEU A 131 -14.40 -15.28 5.59
CA LEU A 131 -15.86 -15.18 5.59
C LEU A 131 -16.55 -16.37 4.90
N GLY A 132 -15.82 -17.22 4.18
CA GLY A 132 -16.40 -18.31 3.40
C GLY A 132 -17.28 -17.83 2.25
N ILE A 133 -16.97 -16.67 1.66
CA ILE A 133 -17.74 -16.07 0.55
C ILE A 133 -16.96 -16.12 -0.77
N PRO A 134 -17.63 -16.11 -1.93
CA PRO A 134 -16.96 -16.01 -3.22
C PRO A 134 -16.13 -14.74 -3.33
N PHE A 135 -14.94 -14.85 -3.94
CA PHE A 135 -14.08 -13.71 -4.23
C PHE A 135 -14.45 -13.10 -5.58
N LYS A 136 -14.80 -11.81 -5.60
CA LYS A 136 -15.05 -11.08 -6.85
C LYS A 136 -13.74 -10.63 -7.47
N ALA A 137 -13.48 -11.00 -8.71
CA ALA A 137 -12.27 -10.62 -9.41
C ALA A 137 -12.54 -10.29 -10.87
N ALA A 138 -11.82 -9.28 -11.38
CA ALA A 138 -11.60 -9.11 -12.80
C ALA A 138 -10.59 -10.17 -13.27
N VAL A 139 -10.86 -10.82 -14.41
CA VAL A 139 -9.95 -11.78 -15.03
C VAL A 139 -9.25 -11.11 -16.20
N ARG A 140 -7.91 -11.19 -16.21
CA ARG A 140 -7.09 -10.68 -17.32
C ARG A 140 -6.00 -11.68 -17.68
N GLU A 141 -5.85 -11.93 -18.98
CA GLU A 141 -4.72 -12.69 -19.50
C GLU A 141 -3.44 -11.86 -19.39
N LEU A 142 -2.54 -12.28 -18.51
CA LEU A 142 -1.32 -11.55 -18.18
C LEU A 142 -0.13 -12.50 -18.14
N ASN A 143 0.93 -12.15 -18.86
CA ASN A 143 2.22 -12.81 -18.67
C ASN A 143 2.86 -12.37 -17.33
N ASP A 144 3.97 -13.01 -16.95
CA ASP A 144 4.62 -12.79 -15.66
C ASP A 144 5.12 -11.35 -15.48
N GLU A 145 5.65 -10.73 -16.54
CA GLU A 145 6.13 -9.35 -16.50
C GLU A 145 4.98 -8.37 -16.30
N GLN A 146 3.88 -8.57 -17.03
CA GLN A 146 2.69 -7.72 -16.92
C GLN A 146 2.03 -7.87 -15.54
N ALA A 147 1.88 -9.09 -15.04
CA ALA A 147 1.29 -9.35 -13.72
C ALA A 147 2.03 -8.59 -12.62
N VAL A 148 3.36 -8.58 -12.68
CA VAL A 148 4.20 -7.85 -11.71
C VAL A 148 4.09 -6.33 -11.87
N ILE A 149 3.93 -5.82 -13.09
CA ILE A 149 3.67 -4.39 -13.32
C ILE A 149 2.32 -4.00 -12.70
N PHE A 150 1.25 -4.75 -12.98
CA PHE A 150 -0.08 -4.48 -12.41
C PHE A 150 -0.10 -4.57 -10.88
N GLN A 151 0.63 -5.53 -10.30
CA GLN A 151 0.79 -5.64 -8.85
C GLN A 151 1.49 -4.39 -8.28
N GLY A 152 2.59 -3.95 -8.90
CA GLY A 152 3.35 -2.78 -8.45
C GLY A 152 2.58 -1.46 -8.62
N GLU A 153 1.84 -1.29 -9.70
CA GLU A 153 0.98 -0.11 -9.94
C GLU A 153 -0.10 0.01 -8.88
N GLU A 154 -0.73 -1.11 -8.49
CA GLU A 154 -1.75 -1.10 -7.45
C GLU A 154 -1.17 -0.70 -6.08
N ASN A 155 0.00 -1.23 -5.75
CA ASN A 155 0.73 -0.90 -4.54
C ASN A 155 1.19 0.57 -4.52
N THR A 156 1.64 1.09 -5.67
CA THR A 156 2.11 2.48 -5.80
C THR A 156 0.95 3.48 -5.72
N ALA A 157 -0.18 3.16 -6.36
CA ALA A 157 -1.38 4.01 -6.37
C ALA A 157 -2.04 4.15 -4.99
N ARG A 158 -1.76 3.24 -4.06
CA ARG A 158 -2.29 3.29 -2.70
C ARG A 158 -1.59 4.27 -1.78
N GLU A 159 -0.43 4.84 -2.16
CA GLU A 159 0.47 5.59 -1.26
C GLU A 159 0.91 4.82 0.01
N ASP A 160 0.48 3.56 0.18
CA ASP A 160 0.64 2.78 1.42
C ASP A 160 2.04 2.22 1.64
N LEU A 161 2.85 2.08 0.58
CA LEU A 161 4.19 1.49 0.72
C LEU A 161 5.23 2.52 1.16
N SER A 162 5.84 2.24 2.32
CA SER A 162 7.04 2.91 2.79
C SER A 162 8.20 2.77 1.80
N TYR A 163 9.22 3.62 1.95
CA TYR A 163 10.38 3.59 1.06
C TYR A 163 11.10 2.24 1.10
N ILE A 164 11.25 1.63 2.28
CA ILE A 164 11.95 0.35 2.42
C ILE A 164 11.12 -0.82 1.87
N GLU A 165 9.78 -0.76 1.94
CA GLU A 165 8.90 -1.72 1.28
C GLU A 165 9.11 -1.69 -0.25
N LYS A 166 9.20 -0.49 -0.85
CA LYS A 166 9.52 -0.34 -2.28
C LYS A 166 10.91 -0.90 -2.62
N CYS A 167 11.89 -0.70 -1.74
CA CYS A 167 13.24 -1.28 -1.91
C CYS A 167 13.22 -2.81 -1.89
N ALA A 168 12.53 -3.39 -0.91
CA ALA A 168 12.39 -4.84 -0.78
C ALA A 168 11.62 -5.45 -1.97
N PHE A 169 10.60 -4.76 -2.46
CA PHE A 169 9.86 -5.16 -3.66
C PHE A 169 10.74 -5.16 -4.91
N ALA A 170 11.52 -4.09 -5.12
CA ALA A 170 12.48 -4.00 -6.22
C ALA A 170 13.51 -5.14 -6.20
N LEU A 171 14.05 -5.45 -5.01
CA LEU A 171 14.99 -6.55 -4.83
C LEU A 171 14.33 -7.91 -5.10
N ALA A 172 13.12 -8.15 -4.58
CA ALA A 172 12.40 -9.39 -4.81
C ALA A 172 12.11 -9.62 -6.30
N GLN A 173 11.75 -8.57 -7.05
CA GLN A 173 11.57 -8.65 -8.49
C GLN A 173 12.89 -8.94 -9.23
N GLN A 174 14.00 -8.33 -8.82
CA GLN A 174 15.32 -8.64 -9.39
C GLN A 174 15.70 -10.11 -9.14
N GLU A 175 15.52 -10.60 -7.92
CA GLU A 175 15.82 -12.00 -7.54
C GLU A 175 14.93 -13.00 -8.28
N ALA A 176 13.70 -12.61 -8.62
CA ALA A 176 12.79 -13.39 -9.46
C ALA A 176 13.16 -13.35 -10.96
N GLY A 177 14.21 -12.62 -11.34
CA GLY A 177 14.72 -12.58 -12.72
C GLY A 177 14.05 -11.54 -13.63
N TYR A 178 13.24 -10.63 -13.10
CA TYR A 178 12.62 -9.59 -13.91
C TYR A 178 13.65 -8.56 -14.42
N LYS A 179 13.47 -8.14 -15.66
CA LYS A 179 14.32 -7.12 -16.29
C LYS A 179 14.14 -5.77 -15.61
N ARG A 180 15.20 -4.95 -15.67
CA ARG A 180 15.21 -3.63 -15.05
C ARG A 180 14.06 -2.72 -15.51
N ASP A 181 13.67 -2.80 -16.78
CA ASP A 181 12.58 -2.00 -17.34
C ASP A 181 11.21 -2.40 -16.74
N THR A 182 10.98 -3.70 -16.50
CA THR A 182 9.78 -4.21 -15.82
C THR A 182 9.68 -3.71 -14.38
N ILE A 183 10.81 -3.74 -13.65
CA ILE A 183 10.89 -3.23 -12.27
C ILE A 183 10.58 -1.73 -12.24
N CYS A 184 11.19 -0.95 -13.15
CA CYS A 184 10.93 0.48 -13.30
C CYS A 184 9.45 0.79 -13.56
N ALA A 185 8.82 0.05 -14.47
CA ALA A 185 7.40 0.20 -14.77
C ALA A 185 6.53 -0.07 -13.53
N SER A 186 6.78 -1.19 -12.83
CA SER A 186 6.01 -1.57 -11.64
C SER A 186 6.08 -0.55 -10.49
N LEU A 187 7.23 0.12 -10.33
CA LEU A 187 7.46 1.12 -9.28
C LEU A 187 7.22 2.56 -9.77
N SER A 188 6.81 2.73 -11.04
CA SER A 188 6.62 4.03 -11.67
C SER A 188 7.82 4.97 -11.48
N THR A 189 9.04 4.43 -11.60
CA THR A 189 10.28 5.18 -11.33
C THR A 189 11.43 4.80 -12.26
N GLY A 190 12.48 5.63 -12.29
CA GLY A 190 13.60 5.50 -13.23
C GLY A 190 14.67 4.49 -12.81
N LYS A 191 15.51 4.06 -13.77
CA LYS A 191 16.58 3.06 -13.58
C LYS A 191 17.53 3.40 -12.43
N SER A 192 17.89 4.68 -12.30
CA SER A 192 18.78 5.16 -11.24
C SER A 192 18.18 4.93 -9.85
N HIS A 193 16.91 5.31 -9.65
CA HIS A 193 16.22 5.07 -8.38
C HIS A 193 16.05 3.59 -8.08
N VAL A 194 15.71 2.78 -9.08
CA VAL A 194 15.60 1.32 -8.91
C VAL A 194 16.96 0.70 -8.52
N SER A 195 18.07 1.11 -9.15
CA SER A 195 19.41 0.64 -8.76
C SER A 195 19.72 0.91 -7.29
N GLU A 196 19.34 2.09 -6.82
CA GLU A 196 19.59 2.51 -5.46
C GLU A 196 18.68 1.80 -4.45
N MET A 197 17.40 1.65 -4.77
CA MET A 197 16.46 0.86 -3.99
C MET A 197 16.97 -0.56 -3.77
N ILE A 198 17.43 -1.20 -4.85
CA ILE A 198 18.00 -2.55 -4.80
C ILE A 198 19.29 -2.56 -3.98
N LYS A 199 20.17 -1.56 -4.14
CA LYS A 199 21.40 -1.45 -3.35
C LYS A 199 21.10 -1.38 -1.85
N ILE A 200 20.14 -0.56 -1.43
CA ILE A 200 19.74 -0.42 -0.03
C ILE A 200 19.18 -1.73 0.52
N ALA A 201 18.28 -2.39 -0.22
CA ALA A 201 17.66 -3.64 0.26
C ALA A 201 18.63 -4.83 0.28
N SER A 202 19.66 -4.83 -0.57
CA SER A 202 20.65 -5.92 -0.65
C SER A 202 21.87 -5.71 0.25
N SER A 203 22.13 -4.49 0.71
CA SER A 203 23.27 -4.16 1.57
C SER A 203 23.01 -4.40 3.05
N VAL A 204 21.75 -4.56 3.45
CA VAL A 204 21.34 -4.76 4.85
C VAL A 204 20.76 -6.17 5.00
N ASP A 205 21.17 -6.88 6.05
CA ASP A 205 20.65 -8.21 6.33
C ASP A 205 19.12 -8.19 6.50
N LYS A 206 18.48 -9.20 5.91
CA LYS A 206 17.02 -9.34 5.89
C LYS A 206 16.42 -9.29 7.29
N GLU A 207 17.05 -9.96 8.25
CA GLU A 207 16.60 -10.01 9.64
C GLU A 207 16.63 -8.64 10.31
N ILE A 208 17.62 -7.79 9.99
CA ILE A 208 17.72 -6.43 10.49
C ILE A 208 16.62 -5.54 9.89
N LEU A 209 16.40 -5.64 8.57
CA LEU A 209 15.31 -4.90 7.91
C LEU A 209 13.95 -5.30 8.48
N GLN A 210 13.70 -6.60 8.68
CA GLN A 210 12.47 -7.10 9.32
C GLN A 210 12.33 -6.62 10.77
N SER A 211 13.43 -6.59 11.52
CA SER A 211 13.48 -6.08 12.88
C SER A 211 13.17 -4.59 12.96
N ILE A 212 13.48 -3.79 11.94
CA ILE A 212 13.09 -2.37 11.83
C ILE A 212 11.61 -2.25 11.45
N GLY A 213 11.16 -3.03 10.45
CA GLY A 213 9.83 -2.95 9.87
C GLY A 213 9.68 -1.85 8.82
N LYS A 214 8.44 -1.39 8.60
CA LYS A 214 8.09 -0.49 7.47
C LYS A 214 8.72 0.90 7.57
N ALA A 215 8.85 1.43 8.77
CA ALA A 215 9.40 2.77 9.03
C ALA A 215 8.83 3.85 8.07
N PRO A 216 7.49 4.05 8.04
CA PRO A 216 6.83 4.90 7.04
C PRO A 216 7.28 6.36 7.05
N GLY A 217 7.75 6.89 8.19
CA GLY A 217 8.28 8.24 8.29
C GLY A 217 9.71 8.41 7.74
N ILE A 218 10.38 7.31 7.37
CA ILE A 218 11.78 7.29 6.99
C ILE A 218 11.94 7.30 5.47
N GLY A 219 12.39 8.44 4.95
CA GLY A 219 12.64 8.64 3.52
C GLY A 219 13.99 8.10 3.02
N ARG A 220 14.18 8.21 1.70
CA ARG A 220 15.37 7.78 0.95
C ARG A 220 16.71 8.15 1.61
N GLY A 221 16.90 9.43 1.94
CA GLY A 221 18.19 9.94 2.43
C GLY A 221 18.68 9.22 3.70
N ARG A 222 17.74 8.93 4.60
CA ARG A 222 18.05 8.22 5.85
C ARG A 222 18.36 6.75 5.60
N TRP A 223 17.63 6.09 4.70
CA TRP A 223 17.92 4.70 4.33
C TRP A 223 19.26 4.54 3.61
N GLN A 224 19.68 5.51 2.80
CA GLN A 224 21.03 5.55 2.23
C GLN A 224 22.09 5.70 3.33
N GLU A 225 21.90 6.64 4.25
CA GLU A 225 22.78 6.82 5.41
C GLU A 225 22.91 5.53 6.21
N PHE A 226 21.79 4.88 6.50
CA PHE A 226 21.75 3.59 7.18
C PHE A 226 22.56 2.53 6.44
N SER A 227 22.30 2.34 5.14
CA SER A 227 23.04 1.37 4.32
C SER A 227 24.55 1.64 4.33
N ASN A 228 24.96 2.90 4.29
CA ASN A 228 26.38 3.26 4.31
C ASN A 228 27.01 2.93 5.67
N ARG A 229 26.36 3.30 6.78
CA ARG A 229 26.85 2.97 8.14
C ARG A 229 26.84 1.47 8.42
N TYR A 230 25.85 0.76 7.88
CA TYR A 230 25.73 -0.69 8.01
C TYR A 230 26.86 -1.45 7.30
N SER A 231 27.43 -0.87 6.24
CA SER A 231 28.56 -1.46 5.51
C SER A 231 29.90 -1.42 6.28
N VAL A 232 29.98 -0.66 7.37
CA VAL A 232 31.19 -0.57 8.20
C VAL A 232 31.39 -1.87 9.00
N GLU A 233 32.63 -2.33 9.13
CA GLU A 233 32.96 -3.55 9.87
C GLU A 233 32.44 -3.52 11.31
N GLY A 234 31.86 -4.65 11.75
CA GLY A 234 31.25 -4.81 13.07
C GLY A 234 29.83 -4.23 13.20
N SER A 235 29.27 -3.61 12.16
CA SER A 235 27.91 -3.06 12.18
C SER A 235 26.81 -4.12 12.31
N LEU A 236 26.94 -5.27 11.64
CA LEU A 236 25.99 -6.38 11.78
C LEU A 236 25.88 -6.85 13.23
N ALA A 237 27.00 -7.16 13.89
CA ALA A 237 27.00 -7.62 15.28
C ALA A 237 26.37 -6.59 16.22
N ARG A 238 26.72 -5.31 16.07
CA ARG A 238 26.12 -4.21 16.84
C ARG A 238 24.61 -4.11 16.64
N ALA A 239 24.15 -4.17 15.38
CA ALA A 239 22.74 -4.10 15.05
C ALA A 239 21.98 -5.29 15.65
N PHE A 240 22.51 -6.51 15.46
CA PHE A 240 21.91 -7.74 15.95
C PHE A 240 21.79 -7.78 17.49
N ASP A 241 22.83 -7.38 18.21
CA ASP A 241 22.77 -7.28 19.68
C ASP A 241 21.73 -6.26 20.14
N PHE A 242 21.54 -5.19 19.37
CA PHE A 242 20.60 -4.14 19.70
C PHE A 242 19.13 -4.55 19.49
N THR A 243 18.82 -5.35 18.46
CA THR A 243 17.43 -5.79 18.18
C THR A 243 16.83 -6.66 19.29
N HIS A 244 17.67 -7.24 20.15
CA HIS A 244 17.26 -8.07 21.29
C HIS A 244 16.84 -7.26 22.52
N LYS A 245 17.12 -5.94 22.56
CA LYS A 245 16.80 -5.09 23.71
C LYS A 245 15.29 -4.83 23.80
N SER A 246 14.72 -4.88 25.01
CA SER A 246 13.27 -4.62 25.24
C SER A 246 12.84 -3.28 24.67
N LYS A 247 13.63 -2.22 24.92
CA LYS A 247 13.38 -0.86 24.41
C LYS A 247 13.26 -0.82 22.88
N PHE A 248 13.98 -1.66 22.15
CA PHE A 248 13.88 -1.74 20.70
C PHE A 248 12.58 -2.42 20.28
N ARG A 249 12.25 -3.56 20.89
CA ARG A 249 11.07 -4.37 20.53
C ARG A 249 9.74 -3.67 20.84
N GLU A 250 9.71 -2.81 21.86
CA GLU A 250 8.54 -2.03 22.26
C GLU A 250 8.36 -0.74 21.44
N ALA A 251 9.36 -0.33 20.67
CA ALA A 251 9.35 0.92 19.92
C ALA A 251 8.60 0.81 18.57
N THR A 252 8.16 1.97 18.05
CA THR A 252 7.55 2.04 16.71
C THR A 252 8.59 1.68 15.62
N SER A 253 8.15 1.37 14.40
CA SER A 253 9.12 1.07 13.32
C SER A 253 10.04 2.26 12.97
N ASP A 254 9.52 3.49 13.07
CA ASP A 254 10.33 4.70 12.84
C ASP A 254 11.38 4.86 13.95
N ASP A 255 10.98 4.66 15.21
CA ASP A 255 11.89 4.74 16.35
C ASP A 255 12.94 3.62 16.31
N ARG A 256 12.56 2.40 15.94
CA ARG A 256 13.49 1.28 15.73
C ARG A 256 14.56 1.62 14.70
N PHE A 257 14.17 2.25 13.59
CA PHE A 257 15.11 2.73 12.59
C PHE A 257 16.11 3.74 13.19
N ILE A 258 15.61 4.76 13.90
CA ILE A 258 16.43 5.82 14.50
C ILE A 258 17.42 5.22 15.51
N MET A 259 16.94 4.36 16.42
CA MET A 259 17.77 3.74 17.44
C MET A 259 18.89 2.89 16.82
N LEU A 260 18.60 2.10 15.79
CA LEU A 260 19.65 1.33 15.12
C LEU A 260 20.65 2.24 14.41
N LEU A 261 20.19 3.26 13.69
CA LEU A 261 21.08 4.18 12.99
C LEU A 261 22.08 4.87 13.93
N GLU A 262 21.64 5.23 15.14
CA GLU A 262 22.48 5.83 16.19
C GLU A 262 23.52 4.85 16.77
N THR A 263 23.25 3.55 16.72
CA THR A 263 24.19 2.52 17.20
C THR A 263 25.27 2.18 16.18
N LEU A 264 25.02 2.50 14.91
CA LEU A 264 25.97 2.25 13.83
C LEU A 264 27.06 3.34 13.80
N PRO A 265 28.32 2.98 13.51
CA PRO A 265 29.40 3.96 13.39
C PRO A 265 29.11 4.94 12.25
N ALA A 266 29.66 6.15 12.34
CA ALA A 266 29.63 7.07 11.21
C ALA A 266 30.22 6.40 9.97
N GLY A 267 29.54 6.54 8.82
CA GLY A 267 29.98 5.93 7.58
C GLY A 267 31.30 6.58 7.13
N THR A 268 32.20 5.77 6.58
CA THR A 268 33.31 6.29 5.78
C THR A 268 32.73 6.89 4.49
N ASN A 269 32.89 8.21 4.32
CA ASN A 269 32.60 8.91 3.06
C ASN A 269 33.49 8.40 1.93
#